data_AF-A0A9E5SU04-F1
#
_entry.id   AF-A0A9E5SU04-F1
#
_cell.length_a   1.000
_cell.length_b   1.000
_cell.length_c   1.000
_cell.angle_alpha   90.00
_cell.angle_beta   90.00
_cell.angle_gamma   90.00
#
_symmetry.space_group_name_H-M   'P 1'
#
loop_
_entity.id
_entity.type
_entity.pdbx_description
1 polymer ?
#
loop_
_entity_poly.entity_id
_entity_poly.type
_entity_poly.pdbx_seq_one_letter_code
_entity_poly.pdbx_strand_id
1 'polypeptide(L)'
;MALTDRRYGLRLLCVLLLALAGAASLAGLWFVQYSMLSPQDWEDLMATGTYHDGITIDGIPVGGMTLAQARDAVRAEMDRRLDAGRITLTYGDKAYVLPRDDFDIRTNIDT
;
A
#
# COMPACT_ATOMS: atom_id res chain seq x y z
N MET A 1 -61.13 -12.76 24.76
CA MET A 1 -60.42 -11.47 24.56
C MET A 1 -58.92 -11.62 24.86
N ALA A 2 -58.24 -12.65 24.32
CA ALA A 2 -56.83 -12.96 24.62
C ALA A 2 -55.95 -13.15 23.36
N LEU A 3 -56.57 -13.30 22.19
CA LEU A 3 -55.87 -13.46 20.90
C LEU A 3 -55.40 -12.12 20.31
N THR A 4 -56.02 -11.02 20.74
CA THR A 4 -55.77 -9.67 20.24
C THR A 4 -54.46 -9.11 20.79
N ASP A 5 -54.20 -9.27 22.09
CA ASP A 5 -52.99 -8.78 22.78
C ASP A 5 -51.69 -9.44 22.26
N ARG A 6 -51.74 -10.76 22.03
CA ARG A 6 -50.60 -11.54 21.52
C ARG A 6 -50.20 -11.15 20.09
N ARG A 7 -51.17 -10.73 19.28
CA ARG A 7 -50.94 -10.21 17.91
C ARG A 7 -50.35 -8.81 17.93
N TYR A 8 -50.72 -7.97 18.90
CA TYR A 8 -50.12 -6.64 19.07
C TYR A 8 -48.67 -6.72 19.57
N GLY A 9 -48.38 -7.59 20.55
CA GLY A 9 -47.01 -7.82 21.01
C GLY A 9 -46.08 -8.34 19.91
N LEU A 10 -46.56 -9.27 19.07
CA LEU A 10 -45.77 -9.78 17.93
C LEU A 10 -45.52 -8.69 16.87
N ARG A 11 -46.52 -7.87 16.56
CA ARG A 11 -46.37 -6.75 15.61
C ARG A 11 -45.41 -5.69 16.14
N LEU A 12 -45.49 -5.38 17.42
CA LEU A 12 -44.61 -4.41 18.08
C LEU A 12 -43.16 -4.92 18.10
N LEU A 13 -42.96 -6.21 18.39
CA LEU A 13 -41.65 -6.87 18.30
C LEU A 13 -41.08 -6.81 16.86
N CYS A 14 -41.89 -7.10 15.85
CA CYS A 14 -41.45 -7.01 14.45
C CYS A 14 -41.05 -5.59 14.04
N VAL A 15 -41.81 -4.58 14.45
CA VAL A 15 -41.46 -3.17 14.17
C VAL A 15 -40.16 -2.78 14.86
N LEU A 16 -39.95 -3.23 16.09
CA LEU A 16 -38.74 -2.93 16.86
C LEU A 16 -37.50 -3.61 16.25
N LEU A 17 -37.63 -4.85 15.79
CA LEU A 17 -36.58 -5.57 15.06
C LEU A 17 -36.24 -4.91 13.71
N LEU A 18 -37.25 -4.46 12.96
CA LEU A 18 -37.04 -3.73 11.70
C LEU A 18 -36.36 -2.38 11.94
N ALA A 19 -36.73 -1.66 13.00
CA ALA A 19 -36.07 -0.41 13.38
C ALA A 19 -34.60 -0.65 13.76
N LEU A 20 -34.32 -1.72 14.52
CA LEU A 20 -32.95 -2.07 14.92
C LEU A 20 -32.09 -2.48 13.71
N ALA A 21 -32.65 -3.28 12.80
CA ALA A 21 -31.99 -3.66 11.56
C ALA A 21 -31.71 -2.44 10.67
N GLY A 22 -32.67 -1.50 10.57
CA GLY A 22 -32.50 -0.24 9.85
C GLY A 22 -31.38 0.62 10.44
N ALA A 23 -31.35 0.77 11.77
CA ALA A 23 -30.28 1.51 12.46
C ALA A 23 -28.91 0.85 12.27
N ALA A 24 -28.81 -0.47 12.37
CA ALA A 24 -27.57 -1.20 12.12
C ALA A 24 -27.09 -1.05 10.66
N SER A 25 -28.01 -1.05 9.70
CA SER A 25 -27.70 -0.87 8.28
C SER A 25 -27.17 0.55 8.00
N LEU A 26 -27.78 1.56 8.59
CA LEU A 26 -27.33 2.96 8.49
C LEU A 26 -25.97 3.17 9.15
N ALA A 27 -25.75 2.60 10.33
CA ALA A 27 -24.46 2.66 11.02
C ALA A 27 -23.36 1.96 10.22
N GLY A 28 -23.65 0.81 9.60
CA GLY A 28 -22.72 0.10 8.72
C GLY A 28 -22.34 0.91 7.49
N LEU A 29 -23.30 1.54 6.81
CA LEU A 29 -23.04 2.41 5.66
C LEU A 29 -22.20 3.63 6.05
N TRP A 30 -22.51 4.27 7.18
CA TRP A 30 -21.75 5.40 7.70
C TRP A 30 -20.32 5.01 8.06
N PHE A 31 -20.14 3.85 8.71
CA PHE A 31 -18.82 3.32 9.04
C PHE A 31 -18.00 3.01 7.80
N VAL A 32 -18.58 2.36 6.78
CA VAL A 32 -17.88 2.09 5.51
C VAL A 32 -17.46 3.39 4.82
N GLN A 33 -18.34 4.39 4.79
CA GLN A 33 -18.05 5.69 4.19
C GLN A 33 -16.94 6.45 4.92
N TYR A 34 -16.87 6.34 6.26
CA TYR A 34 -15.85 7.01 7.07
C TYR A 34 -14.51 6.25 7.09
N SER A 35 -14.56 4.92 6.95
CA SER A 35 -13.37 4.05 7.04
C SER A 35 -12.66 3.87 5.69
N MET A 36 -13.37 4.07 4.57
CA MET A 36 -12.74 4.11 3.25
C MET A 36 -12.04 5.45 3.08
N LEU A 37 -10.77 5.50 3.49
CA LEU A 37 -9.83 6.52 3.01
C LEU A 37 -9.92 6.59 1.49
N SER A 38 -10.15 7.78 0.95
CA SER A 38 -10.14 7.97 -0.49
C SER A 38 -8.71 7.73 -1.02
N PRO A 39 -8.53 7.39 -2.31
CA PRO A 39 -7.19 7.26 -2.88
C PRO A 39 -6.32 8.51 -2.68
N GLN A 40 -6.94 9.70 -2.64
CA GLN A 40 -6.25 10.96 -2.36
C GLN A 40 -5.76 11.04 -0.92
N ASP A 41 -6.58 10.61 0.05
CA ASP A 41 -6.17 10.58 1.46
C ASP A 41 -5.00 9.60 1.68
N TRP A 42 -4.95 8.51 0.92
CA TRP A 42 -3.83 7.58 0.91
C TRP A 42 -2.56 8.18 0.31
N GLU A 43 -2.66 8.87 -0.82
CA GLU A 43 -1.54 9.59 -1.43
C GLU A 43 -0.98 10.65 -0.48
N ASP A 44 -1.85 11.44 0.14
CA ASP A 44 -1.46 12.48 1.09
C ASP A 44 -0.80 11.88 2.35
N LEU A 45 -1.34 10.77 2.88
CA LEU A 45 -0.73 10.03 4.00
C LEU A 45 0.65 9.48 3.65
N MET A 46 0.82 8.91 2.45
CA MET A 46 2.11 8.42 1.98
C MET A 46 3.11 9.56 1.70
N ALA A 47 2.63 10.72 1.27
CA ALA A 47 3.45 11.89 1.00
C ALA A 47 3.92 12.59 2.28
N THR A 48 3.10 12.59 3.33
CA THR A 48 3.42 13.22 4.62
C THR A 48 4.06 12.27 5.64
N GLY A 49 3.91 10.97 5.45
CA GLY A 49 4.48 9.94 6.31
C GLY A 49 5.98 9.73 6.14
N THR A 50 6.57 9.08 7.16
CA THR A 50 7.93 8.54 7.11
C THR A 50 7.88 7.04 7.32
N TYR A 51 8.84 6.31 6.74
CA TYR A 51 9.02 4.90 7.06
C TYR A 51 9.39 4.74 8.53
N HIS A 52 8.85 3.70 9.16
CA HIS A 52 9.20 3.38 10.54
C HIS A 52 10.67 2.95 10.66
N ASP A 53 11.24 3.13 11.85
CA ASP A 53 12.60 2.69 12.14
C ASP A 53 12.76 1.17 11.94
N GLY A 54 13.94 0.77 11.45
CA GLY A 54 14.25 -0.63 11.16
C GLY A 54 13.75 -1.15 9.81
N ILE A 55 13.02 -0.34 9.03
CA ILE A 55 12.64 -0.71 7.66
C ILE A 55 13.84 -0.57 6.72
N THR A 56 14.06 -1.62 5.92
CA THR A 56 15.08 -1.66 4.89
C THR A 56 14.49 -2.07 3.55
N ILE A 57 14.96 -1.46 2.47
CA ILE A 57 14.64 -1.86 1.08
C ILE A 57 15.93 -2.38 0.45
N ASP A 58 15.98 -3.67 0.10
CA ASP A 58 17.18 -4.29 -0.47
C ASP A 58 18.49 -4.04 0.33
N GLY A 59 18.35 -4.08 1.67
CA GLY A 59 19.42 -3.80 2.63
C GLY A 59 19.70 -2.31 2.87
N ILE A 60 18.99 -1.40 2.21
CA ILE A 60 19.12 0.05 2.35
C ILE A 60 18.22 0.51 3.51
N PRO A 61 18.77 1.04 4.61
CA PRO A 61 17.96 1.53 5.71
C PRO A 61 17.20 2.79 5.28
N VAL A 62 15.87 2.73 5.36
CA VAL A 62 14.98 3.84 4.99
C VAL A 62 14.15 4.34 6.16
N GLY A 63 14.35 3.78 7.36
CA GLY A 63 13.66 4.23 8.58
C GLY A 63 13.88 5.73 8.83
N GLY A 64 12.79 6.42 9.19
CA GLY A 64 12.75 7.87 9.38
C GLY A 64 12.73 8.68 8.07
N MET A 65 12.89 8.06 6.90
CA MET A 65 12.84 8.75 5.61
C MET A 65 11.40 8.93 5.14
N THR A 66 11.10 10.05 4.51
CA THR A 66 9.88 10.19 3.70
C THR A 66 9.95 9.27 2.46
N LEU A 67 8.81 9.05 1.79
CA LEU A 67 8.79 8.29 0.54
C LEU A 67 9.79 8.84 -0.50
N ALA A 68 9.85 10.17 -0.63
CA ALA A 68 10.77 10.83 -1.55
C ALA A 68 12.25 10.60 -1.17
N GLN A 69 12.58 10.72 0.12
CA GLN A 69 13.95 10.49 0.60
C GLN A 69 14.38 9.03 0.46
N ALA A 70 13.49 8.09 0.78
CA ALA A 70 13.74 6.67 0.62
C ALA A 70 13.97 6.31 -0.86
N ARG A 71 13.15 6.86 -1.77
CA ARG A 71 13.32 6.69 -3.22
C ARG A 71 14.69 7.18 -3.67
N ASP A 72 15.08 8.38 -3.26
CA ASP A 72 16.36 8.97 -3.66
C ASP A 72 17.54 8.14 -3.11
N ALA A 73 17.43 7.64 -1.87
CA ALA A 73 18.42 6.74 -1.28
C ALA A 73 18.53 5.40 -2.03
N VAL A 74 17.38 4.79 -2.38
CA VAL A 74 17.33 3.54 -3.15
C VAL A 74 17.90 3.74 -4.55
N ARG A 75 17.56 4.84 -5.22
CA ARG A 75 18.09 5.19 -6.55
C ARG A 75 19.61 5.36 -6.51
N ALA A 76 20.12 6.12 -5.54
CA ALA A 76 21.55 6.37 -5.42
C ALA A 76 22.36 5.07 -5.19
N GLU A 77 21.86 4.19 -4.32
CA GLU A 77 22.53 2.91 -4.08
C GLU A 77 22.44 1.97 -5.27
N MET A 78 21.30 1.94 -5.97
CA MET A 78 21.15 1.15 -7.18
C MET A 78 22.10 1.65 -8.29
N ASP A 79 22.18 2.95 -8.53
CA ASP A 79 23.13 3.52 -9.50
C ASP A 79 24.57 3.15 -9.15
N ARG A 80 24.94 3.23 -7.87
CA ARG A 80 26.25 2.80 -7.38
C ARG A 80 26.53 1.32 -7.66
N ARG A 81 25.54 0.45 -7.47
CA ARG A 81 25.66 -1.01 -7.75
C ARG A 81 25.73 -1.29 -9.25
N LEU A 82 24.98 -0.55 -10.06
CA LEU A 82 24.97 -0.69 -11.52
C LEU A 82 26.27 -0.18 -12.14
N ASP A 83 26.87 0.90 -11.63
CA ASP A 83 28.18 1.40 -12.07
C ASP A 83 29.31 0.39 -11.83
N ALA A 84 29.17 -0.47 -10.83
CA ALA A 84 30.10 -1.56 -10.57
C ALA A 84 29.89 -2.77 -11.49
N GLY A 85 28.76 -2.83 -12.21
CA GLY A 85 28.39 -3.92 -13.10
C GLY A 85 29.34 -4.02 -14.30
N ARG A 86 29.96 -5.21 -14.46
CA ARG A 86 30.79 -5.53 -15.61
C ARG A 86 30.46 -6.93 -16.09
N ILE A 87 30.23 -7.09 -17.38
CA ILE A 87 30.10 -8.41 -18.00
C ILE A 87 31.44 -8.73 -18.67
N THR A 88 32.05 -9.85 -18.27
CA THR A 88 33.26 -10.35 -18.93
C THR A 88 32.87 -11.50 -19.83
N LEU A 89 33.04 -11.33 -21.15
CA LEU A 89 32.86 -12.38 -22.14
C LEU A 89 34.23 -12.96 -22.49
N THR A 90 34.39 -14.25 -22.25
CA THR A 90 35.59 -15.00 -22.66
C THR A 90 35.26 -15.87 -23.87
N TYR A 91 36.04 -15.74 -24.95
CA TYR A 91 35.90 -16.55 -26.16
C TYR A 91 37.27 -16.93 -26.72
N GLY A 92 37.59 -18.23 -26.66
CA GLY A 92 38.96 -18.72 -26.89
C GLY A 92 39.94 -18.08 -25.91
N ASP A 93 41.02 -17.51 -26.43
CA ASP A 93 42.05 -16.81 -25.63
C ASP A 93 41.76 -15.31 -25.44
N LYS A 94 40.58 -14.82 -25.84
CA LYS A 94 40.22 -13.40 -25.76
C LYS A 94 39.21 -13.15 -24.64
N ALA A 95 39.40 -12.03 -23.93
CA ALA A 95 38.45 -11.52 -22.95
C ALA A 95 37.98 -10.12 -23.37
N TYR A 96 36.67 -9.93 -23.36
CA TYR A 96 36.01 -8.65 -23.61
C TYR A 96 35.29 -8.22 -22.34
N VAL A 97 35.58 -7.02 -21.86
CA VAL A 97 34.92 -6.43 -20.70
C VAL A 97 33.92 -5.42 -21.21
N LEU A 98 32.63 -5.69 -21.00
CA LEU A 98 31.54 -4.79 -21.33
C LEU A 98 31.16 -4.01 -20.05
N PRO A 99 31.47 -2.70 -19.96
CA PRO A 99 31.01 -1.84 -18.86
C PRO A 99 29.51 -1.54 -18.95
N ARG A 100 28.96 -0.87 -17.92
CA ARG A 100 27.56 -0.41 -17.85
C ARG A 100 27.11 0.29 -19.15
N ASP A 101 27.97 1.13 -19.71
CA ASP A 101 27.67 1.97 -20.88
C ASP A 101 27.35 1.17 -22.16
N ASP A 102 27.71 -0.11 -22.21
CA ASP A 102 27.39 -1.01 -23.32
C ASP A 102 25.95 -1.57 -23.24
N PHE A 103 25.21 -1.29 -22.17
CA PHE A 103 23.87 -1.83 -21.93
C PHE A 103 22.83 -0.73 -21.69
N ASP A 104 21.64 -0.91 -22.27
CA ASP A 104 20.44 -0.13 -21.88
C ASP A 104 19.83 -0.76 -20.62
N ILE A 105 20.10 -0.15 -19.46
CA ILE A 105 19.56 -0.60 -18.16
C ILE A 105 18.35 0.25 -17.80
N ARG A 106 17.20 -0.39 -17.66
CA ARG A 106 15.93 0.25 -17.30
C ARG A 106 15.52 -0.12 -15.89
N THR A 107 15.05 0.88 -15.15
CA THR A 107 14.66 0.74 -13.74
C THR A 107 13.24 1.29 -13.57
N ASN A 108 12.39 0.61 -12.82
CA ASN A 108 10.99 0.99 -12.61
C ASN A 108 10.75 1.72 -11.28
N ILE A 109 11.79 2.37 -10.72
CA ILE A 109 11.71 3.05 -9.43
C ILE A 109 10.77 4.28 -9.44
N ASP A 110 10.13 4.60 -10.58
CA ASP A 110 9.09 5.64 -10.71
C ASP A 110 8.12 5.37 -11.89
N THR A 111 7.75 4.11 -12.17
CA THR A 111 6.64 3.79 -13.12
C THR A 111 5.56 2.97 -12.46
#